data_AF-A0A1I5LC72-F1
#
_entry.id   AF-A0A1I5LC72-F1
#
_cell.length_a   1.000
_cell.length_b   1.000
_cell.length_c   1.000
_cell.angle_alpha   90.00
_cell.angle_beta   90.00
_cell.angle_gamma   90.00
#
_symmetry.space_group_name_H-M   'P 1'
#
loop_
_entity.id
_entity.type
_entity.pdbx_description
1 polymer ?
#
loop_
_entity_poly.entity_id
_entity_poly.type
_entity_poly.pdbx_seq_one_letter_code
_entity_poly.pdbx_strand_id
1 'polypeptide(L)'
;MHKFLIHNQGDHVGVATSPIQSGEKVTGVYMDTDEKVDVTSHGDIPLGHKIAVADLAEGESVIKYLVTIGETTASLSKGDYVHTHNIKTKRW
;
A
#
# COMPACT_ATOMS: atom_id res chain seq x y z
N MET A 1 -3.71 16.01 7.92
CA MET A 1 -2.39 15.41 8.20
C MET A 1 -2.33 14.09 7.45
N HIS A 2 -1.25 13.76 6.76
CA HIS A 2 -1.16 12.47 6.07
C HIS A 2 -0.88 11.35 7.07
N LYS A 3 -1.47 10.17 6.85
CA LYS A 3 -1.28 8.98 7.72
C LYS A 3 -0.42 7.90 7.08
N PHE A 4 -0.03 8.07 5.83
CA PHE A 4 0.89 7.19 5.14
C PHE A 4 1.65 7.96 4.05
N LEU A 5 2.78 7.41 3.62
CA LEU A 5 3.65 7.98 2.58
C LEU A 5 3.83 6.97 1.45
N ILE A 6 3.75 7.44 0.21
CA ILE A 6 4.11 6.68 -0.99
C ILE A 6 5.43 7.26 -1.52
N HIS A 7 6.39 6.42 -1.94
CA HIS A 7 7.69 6.95 -2.34
C HIS A 7 7.64 7.57 -3.72
N ASN A 8 7.07 6.86 -4.70
CA ASN A 8 6.98 7.35 -6.07
C ASN A 8 5.60 7.18 -6.67
N GLN A 9 5.24 8.06 -7.60
CA GLN A 9 4.10 7.83 -8.47
C GLN A 9 4.31 6.55 -9.27
N GLY A 10 3.34 5.64 -9.24
CA GLY A 10 3.45 4.29 -9.80
C GLY A 10 3.79 3.20 -8.77
N ASP A 11 4.11 3.55 -7.52
CA ASP A 11 4.12 2.57 -6.44
C ASP A 11 2.69 2.09 -6.15
N HIS A 12 2.55 0.78 -5.87
CA HIS A 12 1.26 0.15 -5.56
C HIS A 12 0.93 0.21 -4.07
N VAL A 13 1.88 0.61 -3.23
CA VAL A 13 1.75 0.59 -1.77
C VAL A 13 2.32 1.84 -1.12
N GLY A 14 1.63 2.33 -0.09
CA GLY A 14 2.12 3.34 0.84
C GLY A 14 2.49 2.72 2.19
N VAL A 15 3.31 3.41 2.99
CA VAL A 15 3.69 2.98 4.36
C VAL A 15 3.03 3.88 5.38
N ALA A 16 2.29 3.28 6.32
CA ALA A 16 1.62 3.99 7.41
C ALA A 16 2.63 4.71 8.33
N THR A 17 2.41 5.99 8.58
CA THR A 17 3.18 6.85 9.52
C THR A 17 2.52 6.97 10.89
N SER A 18 1.32 6.40 11.04
CA SER A 18 0.59 6.20 12.29
C SER A 18 -0.35 5.01 12.13
N PRO A 19 -0.84 4.38 13.21
CA PRO A 19 -1.87 3.35 13.09
C PRO A 19 -3.12 3.86 12.33
N ILE A 20 -3.64 3.03 11.44
CA ILE A 20 -4.86 3.28 10.65
C ILE A 20 -5.88 2.22 11.05
N GLN A 21 -7.11 2.63 11.31
CA GLN A 21 -8.21 1.73 11.69
C GLN A 21 -8.99 1.25 10.47
N SER A 22 -9.60 0.07 10.56
CA SER A 22 -10.55 -0.39 9.55
C SER A 22 -11.71 0.59 9.36
N GLY A 23 -12.06 0.88 8.11
CA GLY A 23 -13.06 1.88 7.72
C GLY A 23 -12.60 3.34 7.81
N GLU A 24 -11.38 3.60 8.31
CA GLU A 24 -10.87 4.95 8.42
C GLU A 24 -10.57 5.54 7.04
N LYS A 25 -11.05 6.77 6.80
CA LYS A 25 -10.67 7.57 5.63
C LYS A 25 -9.38 8.31 5.92
N VAL A 26 -8.34 7.99 5.17
CA VAL A 26 -6.98 8.49 5.39
C VAL A 26 -6.41 9.10 4.11
N THR A 27 -5.66 10.18 4.28
CA THR A 27 -4.90 10.81 3.20
C THR A 27 -3.45 10.36 3.26
N GLY A 28 -2.89 9.98 2.11
CA GLY A 28 -1.46 9.75 1.90
C GLY A 28 -0.86 10.81 0.98
N VAL A 29 0.47 10.85 0.91
CA VAL A 29 1.23 11.78 0.05
C VAL A 29 2.30 11.00 -0.71
N TYR A 30 2.42 11.27 -2.00
CA TYR A 30 3.54 10.85 -2.84
C TYR A 30 4.75 11.76 -2.57
N MET A 31 5.87 11.19 -2.14
CA MET A 31 7.05 11.95 -1.71
C MET A 31 7.82 12.59 -2.87
N ASP A 32 7.67 12.10 -4.09
CA ASP A 32 8.32 12.60 -5.30
C ASP A 32 7.59 13.78 -5.96
N THR A 33 6.27 13.87 -5.75
CA THR A 33 5.39 14.83 -6.43
C THR A 33 4.59 15.74 -5.49
N ASP A 34 4.61 15.46 -4.18
CA ASP A 34 3.73 16.06 -3.17
C ASP A 34 2.22 15.88 -3.43
N GLU A 35 1.84 15.01 -4.39
CA GLU A 35 0.45 14.71 -4.70
C GLU A 35 -0.20 13.94 -3.54
N LYS A 36 -1.48 14.23 -3.28
CA LYS A 36 -2.28 13.58 -2.24
C LYS A 36 -3.17 12.50 -2.81
N VAL A 37 -3.33 11.42 -2.06
CA VAL A 37 -4.29 10.35 -2.38
C VAL A 37 -5.14 10.03 -1.17
N ASP A 38 -6.45 10.04 -1.34
CA ASP A 38 -7.39 9.59 -0.33
C ASP A 38 -7.73 8.11 -0.52
N VAL A 39 -7.78 7.39 0.61
CA VAL A 39 -8.02 5.95 0.70
C VAL A 39 -8.94 5.68 1.89
N THR A 40 -9.87 4.75 1.75
CA THR A 40 -10.59 4.16 2.89
C THR A 40 -9.90 2.85 3.24
N SER A 41 -9.46 2.66 4.48
CA SER A 41 -8.80 1.42 4.89
C SER A 41 -9.81 0.29 5.00
N HIS A 42 -9.50 -0.89 4.49
CA HIS A 42 -10.35 -2.09 4.61
C HIS A 42 -9.97 -2.98 5.79
N GLY A 43 -8.92 -2.62 6.54
CA GLY A 43 -8.47 -3.32 7.73
C GLY A 43 -7.66 -2.44 8.67
N ASP A 44 -7.30 -2.97 9.83
CA ASP A 44 -6.37 -2.30 10.73
C ASP A 44 -4.94 -2.41 10.18
N ILE A 45 -4.24 -1.28 10.08
CA ILE A 45 -2.88 -1.19 9.53
C ILE A 45 -1.96 -0.61 10.61
N PRO A 46 -1.02 -1.40 11.14
CA PRO A 46 -0.05 -0.92 12.11
C PRO A 46 0.88 0.16 11.54
N LEU A 47 1.50 0.95 12.42
CA LEU A 47 2.59 1.85 12.06
C LEU A 47 3.70 1.09 11.30
N GLY A 48 4.19 1.65 10.20
CA GLY A 48 5.26 1.07 9.38
C GLY A 48 4.82 -0.03 8.43
N HIS A 49 3.55 -0.45 8.49
CA HIS A 49 2.98 -1.44 7.60
C HIS A 49 2.41 -0.79 6.34
N LYS A 50 2.07 -1.62 5.34
CA LYS A 50 1.70 -1.14 4.02
C LYS A 50 0.20 -1.10 3.80
N ILE A 51 -0.28 -0.05 3.14
CA ILE A 51 -1.64 0.08 2.60
C ILE A 51 -1.55 0.05 1.06
N ALA A 52 -2.46 -0.65 0.40
CA ALA A 52 -2.57 -0.65 -1.06
C ALA A 52 -3.10 0.71 -1.56
N VAL A 53 -2.47 1.27 -2.59
CA VAL A 53 -2.92 2.52 -3.24
C VAL A 53 -3.44 2.30 -4.68
N ALA A 54 -3.40 1.05 -5.13
CA ALA A 54 -3.93 0.58 -6.41
C ALA A 54 -4.58 -0.81 -6.22
N ASP A 55 -5.47 -1.17 -7.15
CA ASP A 55 -6.01 -2.53 -7.23
C ASP A 55 -4.99 -3.43 -7.94
N LEU A 56 -4.84 -4.66 -7.46
CA LEU A 56 -3.94 -5.67 -8.02
C LEU A 56 -4.64 -7.02 -8.09
N ALA A 57 -4.54 -7.70 -9.22
CA ALA A 57 -5.01 -9.08 -9.35
C ALA A 57 -4.12 -10.04 -8.55
N GLU A 58 -4.61 -11.26 -8.29
CA GLU A 58 -3.75 -12.34 -7.77
C GLU A 58 -2.63 -12.67 -8.77
N GLY A 59 -1.41 -12.89 -8.29
CA GLY A 59 -0.25 -13.16 -9.14
C GLY A 59 0.41 -11.93 -9.74
N GLU A 60 -0.10 -10.72 -9.47
CA GLU A 60 0.45 -9.47 -9.98
C GLU A 60 1.66 -9.00 -9.16
N SER A 61 2.61 -8.33 -9.83
CA SER A 61 3.77 -7.74 -9.17
C SER A 61 3.35 -6.58 -8.27
N VAL A 62 3.83 -6.60 -7.02
CA VAL A 62 3.67 -5.48 -6.08
C VAL A 62 4.87 -4.54 -6.22
N ILE A 63 4.62 -3.29 -6.59
CA ILE A 63 5.66 -2.29 -6.84
C ILE A 63 5.81 -1.33 -5.66
N LYS A 64 7.06 -1.11 -5.23
CA LYS A 64 7.45 -0.08 -4.26
C LYS A 64 8.84 0.42 -4.63
N TYR A 65 9.09 1.72 -4.51
CA TYR A 65 10.33 2.34 -5.02
C TYR A 65 10.52 2.14 -6.53
N LEU A 66 9.43 2.00 -7.29
CA LEU A 66 9.44 1.59 -8.70
C LEU A 66 10.09 0.23 -8.97
N VAL A 67 10.25 -0.60 -7.93
CA VAL A 67 10.83 -1.95 -8.02
C VAL A 67 9.82 -2.99 -7.56
N THR A 68 9.83 -4.17 -8.18
CA THR A 68 9.01 -5.29 -7.72
C THR A 68 9.53 -5.79 -6.36
N ILE A 69 8.68 -5.71 -5.34
CA ILE A 69 8.99 -6.20 -3.99
C ILE A 69 8.37 -7.58 -3.69
N GLY A 70 7.50 -8.06 -4.58
CA GLY A 70 6.83 -9.34 -4.41
C GLY A 70 5.72 -9.54 -5.43
N GLU A 71 4.93 -10.57 -5.17
CA GLU A 71 3.75 -10.95 -5.93
C GLU A 71 2.57 -11.10 -4.96
N THR A 72 1.39 -10.66 -5.38
CA THR A 72 0.16 -10.88 -4.63
C THR A 72 -0.19 -12.38 -4.57
N THR A 73 -0.64 -12.85 -3.40
CA THR A 73 -1.15 -14.23 -3.24
C THR A 73 -2.67 -14.31 -3.18
N ALA A 74 -3.32 -13.15 -3.29
CA ALA A 74 -4.75 -12.94 -3.46
C ALA A 74 -4.92 -11.54 -4.08
N SER A 75 -6.06 -11.26 -4.72
CA SER A 75 -6.35 -9.91 -5.20
C SER A 75 -6.30 -8.88 -4.06
N LEU A 76 -5.76 -7.69 -4.33
CA LEU A 76 -5.76 -6.55 -3.43
C LEU A 76 -6.59 -5.43 -4.04
N SER A 77 -7.41 -4.78 -3.22
CA SER A 77 -8.07 -3.53 -3.57
C SER A 77 -7.34 -2.35 -2.91
N LYS A 78 -7.42 -1.17 -3.51
CA LYS A 78 -6.97 0.08 -2.89
C LYS A 78 -7.60 0.22 -1.49
N GLY A 79 -6.77 0.42 -0.48
CA GLY A 79 -7.17 0.44 0.93
C GLY A 79 -6.90 -0.84 1.71
N ASP A 80 -6.52 -1.93 1.04
CA ASP A 80 -6.19 -3.19 1.72
C ASP A 80 -4.87 -3.09 2.49
N TYR A 81 -4.81 -3.83 3.60
CA TYR A 81 -3.59 -4.03 4.36
C TYR A 81 -2.65 -5.00 3.62
N VAL A 82 -1.43 -4.56 3.26
CA VAL A 82 -0.47 -5.37 2.50
C VAL A 82 0.67 -5.88 3.38
N HIS A 83 0.77 -7.19 3.57
CA HIS A 83 1.86 -7.83 4.31
C HIS A 83 2.11 -9.28 3.86
N THR A 84 2.93 -10.03 4.58
CA THR A 84 3.43 -11.36 4.19
C THR A 84 2.33 -12.42 4.08
N HIS A 85 1.12 -12.15 4.56
CA HIS A 85 -0.02 -13.06 4.44
C HIS A 85 -0.73 -12.95 3.07
N ASN A 86 -0.57 -11.82 2.36
CA ASN A 86 -1.20 -11.58 1.06
C ASN A 86 -0.21 -11.18 -0.06
N ILE A 87 1.09 -11.14 0.26
CA ILE A 87 2.17 -11.06 -0.73
C ILE A 87 3.28 -12.05 -0.40
N LYS A 88 3.93 -12.59 -1.43
CA LYS A 88 5.13 -13.43 -1.31
C LYS A 88 6.28 -12.80 -2.07
N THR A 89 7.51 -13.05 -1.62
CA THR A 89 8.70 -12.66 -2.37
C THR A 89 8.77 -13.44 -3.67
N LYS A 90 9.02 -12.77 -4.81
CA LYS A 90 9.46 -13.45 -6.03
C LYS A 90 10.89 -13.93 -5.79
N ARG A 91 11.06 -15.20 -5.39
CA ARG A 91 12.38 -15.85 -5.44
C ARG A 91 12.69 -16.14 -6.90
N TRP A 92 13.89 -15.74 -7.32
CA TRP A 92 14.50 -16.08 -8.60
C TRP A 92 14.84 -17.57 -8.64
#